data_AF-A0A1B1AF75-F1
#
_entry.id   AF-A0A1B1AF75-F1
#
_cell.length_a   1.000
_cell.length_b   1.000
_cell.length_c   1.000
_cell.angle_alpha   90.00
_cell.angle_beta   90.00
_cell.angle_gamma   90.00
#
_symmetry.space_group_name_H-M   'P 1'
#
loop_
_entity.id
_entity.type
_entity.pdbx_description
1 polymer ?
#
loop_
_entity_poly.entity_id
_entity_poly.type
_entity_poly.pdbx_seq_one_letter_code
_entity_poly.pdbx_strand_id
1 'polypeptide(L)'
;MIRGLVLVAALAACASAPAPREPFSTTALLIDAQGYVASRYEPHELPAALIADLTAQDFQCHHSATMSECSSALHAFASCFDVIIVQINAEIVSAVNNRHCMGAQP
;
A
#
# COMPACT_ATOMS: atom_id res chain seq x y z
N MET A 1 -14.96 -25.97 -59.79
CA MET A 1 -15.10 -26.53 -58.44
C MET A 1 -14.10 -25.83 -57.52
N ILE A 2 -14.62 -25.17 -56.47
CA ILE A 2 -14.00 -24.84 -55.16
C ILE A 2 -12.66 -24.06 -55.20
N ARG A 3 -12.64 -22.72 -55.18
CA ARG A 3 -12.66 -21.83 -53.99
C ARG A 3 -11.69 -22.25 -52.87
N GLY A 4 -10.41 -21.86 -52.98
CA GLY A 4 -9.45 -21.89 -51.88
C GLY A 4 -9.29 -20.50 -51.26
N LEU A 5 -10.22 -20.11 -50.38
CA LEU A 5 -10.16 -18.88 -49.60
C LEU A 5 -9.29 -19.16 -48.36
N VAL A 6 -8.04 -18.69 -48.36
CA VAL A 6 -7.15 -18.75 -47.18
C VAL A 6 -7.66 -17.71 -46.19
N LEU A 7 -8.42 -18.16 -45.18
CA LEU A 7 -8.94 -17.31 -44.12
C LEU A 7 -7.83 -17.03 -43.11
N VAL A 8 -7.35 -15.79 -43.12
CA VAL A 8 -6.47 -15.20 -42.11
C VAL A 8 -7.23 -15.13 -40.78
N ALA A 9 -6.83 -15.94 -39.80
CA ALA A 9 -7.29 -15.82 -38.42
C ALA A 9 -6.09 -15.44 -37.53
N ALA A 10 -5.61 -14.22 -37.70
CA ALA A 10 -4.75 -13.59 -36.72
C ALA A 10 -5.60 -13.26 -35.49
N LEU A 11 -5.63 -14.20 -34.54
CA LEU A 11 -6.14 -13.98 -33.18
C LEU A 11 -5.22 -12.95 -32.52
N ALA A 12 -5.55 -11.66 -32.69
CA ALA A 12 -5.03 -10.59 -31.86
C ALA A 12 -5.59 -10.80 -30.45
N ALA A 13 -4.86 -11.56 -29.64
CA ALA A 13 -5.05 -11.56 -28.20
C ALA A 13 -4.72 -10.15 -27.71
N CYS A 14 -5.74 -9.32 -27.51
CA CYS A 14 -5.63 -8.15 -26.67
C CYS A 14 -5.26 -8.64 -25.27
N ALA A 15 -3.97 -8.69 -24.98
CA ALA A 15 -3.47 -8.69 -23.63
C ALA A 15 -3.84 -7.32 -23.05
N SER A 16 -5.02 -7.24 -22.44
CA SER A 16 -5.40 -6.11 -21.61
C SER A 16 -4.37 -6.01 -20.50
N ALA A 17 -3.38 -5.13 -20.66
CA ALA A 17 -2.46 -4.83 -19.58
C ALA A 17 -3.31 -4.38 -18.39
N PRO A 18 -3.13 -4.97 -17.19
CA PRO A 18 -3.85 -4.49 -16.02
C PRO A 18 -3.60 -3.00 -15.89
N ALA A 19 -4.67 -2.23 -15.71
CA ALA A 19 -4.56 -0.79 -15.50
C ALA A 19 -3.58 -0.55 -14.33
N PRO A 20 -2.66 0.42 -14.46
CA PRO A 20 -1.76 0.74 -13.37
C PRO A 20 -2.60 1.12 -12.14
N ARG A 21 -2.32 0.46 -11.01
CA ARG A 21 -2.97 0.76 -9.73
C ARG A 21 -2.70 2.23 -9.38
N GLU A 22 -3.67 2.88 -8.73
CA GLU A 22 -3.44 4.24 -8.21
C GLU A 22 -2.22 4.27 -7.29
N PRO A 23 -1.49 5.39 -7.21
CA PRO A 23 -0.39 5.55 -6.27
C PRO A 23 -0.83 5.29 -4.83
N PHE A 24 0.05 4.69 -4.03
CA PHE A 24 -0.23 4.47 -2.62
C PHE A 24 -0.40 5.80 -1.87
N SER A 25 -1.43 5.91 -1.03
CA SER A 25 -1.73 7.10 -0.24
C SER A 25 -1.68 6.80 1.26
N THR A 26 -0.64 7.32 1.92
CA THR A 26 -0.51 7.28 3.38
C THR A 26 -1.64 8.06 4.07
N THR A 27 -2.14 9.12 3.45
CA THR A 27 -3.28 9.88 3.98
C THR A 27 -4.56 9.06 3.98
N ALA A 28 -4.85 8.33 2.89
CA ALA A 28 -6.01 7.45 2.85
C ALA A 28 -5.91 6.32 3.88
N LEU A 29 -4.70 5.75 4.03
CA LEU A 29 -4.41 4.76 5.06
C LEU A 29 -4.64 5.30 6.49
N LEU A 30 -4.29 6.55 6.77
CA LEU A 30 -4.52 7.17 8.09
C LEU A 30 -6.00 7.48 8.37
N ILE A 31 -6.81 7.71 7.33
CA ILE A 31 -8.25 8.00 7.48
C ILE A 31 -9.03 6.72 7.77
N ASP A 32 -8.78 5.65 7.01
CA ASP A 32 -9.43 4.35 7.16
C ASP A 32 -8.47 3.24 6.73
N ALA A 33 -7.60 2.80 7.64
CA ALA A 33 -6.56 1.84 7.33
C ALA A 33 -7.12 0.52 6.80
N GLN A 34 -8.13 -0.03 7.48
CA GLN A 34 -8.71 -1.31 7.11
C GLN A 34 -9.47 -1.22 5.79
N GLY A 35 -10.32 -0.21 5.62
CA GLY A 35 -11.09 -0.03 4.39
C GLY A 35 -10.21 0.28 3.20
N TYR A 36 -9.19 1.12 3.37
CA TYR A 36 -8.23 1.43 2.31
C TYR A 36 -7.47 0.17 1.87
N VAL A 37 -6.95 -0.63 2.82
CA VAL A 37 -6.27 -1.89 2.50
C VAL A 37 -7.20 -2.88 1.82
N ALA A 38 -8.42 -3.07 2.34
CA ALA A 38 -9.40 -3.99 1.76
C ALA A 38 -9.85 -3.57 0.35
N SER A 39 -9.85 -2.28 0.05
CA SER A 39 -10.19 -1.77 -1.30
C SER A 39 -9.06 -1.94 -2.32
N ARG A 40 -7.82 -2.12 -1.85
CA ARG A 40 -6.61 -2.05 -2.68
C ARG A 40 -5.95 -3.40 -2.89
N TYR A 41 -5.99 -4.28 -1.90
CA TYR A 41 -5.26 -5.54 -1.90
C TYR A 41 -6.20 -6.72 -1.74
N GLU A 42 -5.84 -7.81 -2.40
CA GLU A 42 -6.47 -9.09 -2.14
C GLU A 42 -5.94 -9.68 -0.83
N PRO A 43 -6.75 -10.45 -0.07
CA PRO A 43 -6.32 -11.00 1.22
C PRO A 43 -5.03 -11.83 1.16
N HIS A 44 -4.79 -12.53 0.04
CA HIS A 44 -3.59 -13.36 -0.15
C HIS A 44 -2.32 -12.56 -0.51
N GLU A 45 -2.47 -11.28 -0.85
CA GLU A 45 -1.33 -10.37 -1.06
C GLU A 45 -0.80 -9.81 0.26
N LEU A 46 -1.59 -9.89 1.33
CA LEU A 46 -1.25 -9.37 2.66
C LEU A 46 -0.44 -10.38 3.50
N PRO A 47 0.50 -9.90 4.33
CA PRO A 47 0.87 -8.50 4.53
C PRO A 47 1.91 -7.98 3.52
N ALA A 48 2.47 -8.86 2.68
CA ALA A 48 3.66 -8.59 1.88
C ALA A 48 3.51 -7.39 0.93
N ALA A 49 2.41 -7.29 0.20
CA ALA A 49 2.18 -6.18 -0.74
C ALA A 49 2.06 -4.83 -0.04
N LEU A 50 1.37 -4.78 1.11
CA LEU A 50 1.27 -3.56 1.90
C LEU A 50 2.63 -3.13 2.46
N ILE A 51 3.44 -4.06 2.96
CA ILE A 51 4.80 -3.77 3.44
C ILE A 51 5.67 -3.22 2.31
N ALA A 52 5.55 -3.75 1.09
CA ALA A 52 6.28 -3.27 -0.08
C ALA A 52 5.89 -1.82 -0.43
N ASP A 53 4.59 -1.52 -0.48
CA ASP A 53 4.10 -0.15 -0.73
C ASP A 53 4.55 0.82 0.37
N LEU A 54 4.51 0.41 1.65
CA LEU A 54 5.01 1.22 2.77
C LEU A 54 6.51 1.48 2.68
N THR A 55 7.30 0.47 2.36
CA THR A 55 8.76 0.61 2.18
C THR A 55 9.08 1.55 1.02
N ALA A 56 8.28 1.51 -0.06
CA ALA A 56 8.39 2.44 -1.18
C ALA A 56 7.99 3.89 -0.82
N GLN A 57 7.36 4.11 0.33
CA GLN A 57 7.10 5.41 0.95
C GLN A 57 8.10 5.74 2.08
N ASP A 58 9.27 5.09 2.09
CA ASP A 58 10.33 5.26 3.08
C ASP A 58 9.93 4.90 4.52
N PHE A 59 8.91 4.05 4.71
CA PHE A 59 8.65 3.46 6.02
C PHE A 59 9.70 2.40 6.36
N GLN A 60 10.11 2.38 7.62
CA GLN A 60 10.94 1.33 8.19
C GLN A 60 10.05 0.28 8.85
N CYS A 61 10.10 -0.96 8.36
CA CYS A 61 9.29 -2.05 8.85
C CYS A 61 10.10 -3.00 9.74
N HIS A 62 9.54 -3.33 10.90
CA HIS A 62 10.03 -4.36 11.81
C HIS A 62 9.00 -5.50 11.88
N HIS A 63 9.47 -6.73 11.64
CA HIS A 63 8.63 -7.92 11.66
C HIS A 63 8.81 -8.69 12.97
N SER A 64 7.69 -9.14 13.55
CA SER A 64 7.65 -10.06 14.68
C SER A 64 6.87 -11.31 14.30
N ALA A 65 6.79 -12.29 15.22
CA ALA A 65 6.11 -13.55 14.96
C ALA A 65 4.61 -13.41 14.63
N THR A 66 3.94 -12.35 15.10
CA THR A 66 2.48 -12.19 14.98
C THR A 66 2.07 -10.86 14.34
N MET A 67 3.00 -9.94 14.12
CA MET A 67 2.71 -8.59 13.66
C MET A 67 3.90 -7.99 12.91
N SER A 68 3.60 -7.14 11.94
CA SER A 68 4.55 -6.21 11.34
C SER A 68 4.20 -4.80 11.76
N GLU A 69 5.20 -4.03 12.18
CA GLU A 69 5.05 -2.60 12.48
C GLU A 69 5.93 -1.81 11.54
N CYS A 70 5.35 -0.89 10.78
CA CYS A 70 6.05 0.01 9.88
C CYS A 70 5.91 1.44 10.37
N SER A 71 7.02 2.17 10.48
CA SER A 71 7.02 3.55 10.94
C SER A 71 7.76 4.50 10.02
N SER A 72 7.32 5.75 9.97
CA SER A 72 8.00 6.84 9.27
C SER A 72 7.91 8.11 10.11
N ALA A 73 9.04 8.82 10.22
CA ALA A 73 9.13 10.09 10.92
C ALA A 73 9.31 11.22 9.88
N LEU A 74 8.34 12.11 9.83
CA LEU A 74 8.32 13.24 8.91
C LEU A 74 8.46 14.54 9.71
N HIS A 75 9.29 15.46 9.21
CA HIS A 75 9.33 16.80 9.78
C HIS A 75 7.99 17.50 9.54
N ALA A 76 7.36 18.01 10.59
CA ALA A 76 6.07 18.67 10.48
C ALA A 76 6.25 20.19 10.37
N PHE A 77 6.65 20.82 11.48
CA PHE A 77 6.97 22.25 11.54
C PHE A 77 7.80 22.54 12.80
N ALA A 78 8.60 23.62 12.76
CA ALA A 78 9.46 24.02 13.90
C ALA A 78 10.28 22.83 14.45
N SER A 79 10.19 22.57 15.75
CA SER A 79 10.82 21.44 16.45
C SER A 79 9.88 20.22 16.60
N CYS A 80 8.86 20.10 15.74
CA CYS A 80 7.89 19.00 15.74
C CYS A 80 8.10 18.00 14.60
N PHE A 81 7.83 16.73 14.90
CA PHE A 81 7.87 15.59 13.99
C PHE A 81 6.54 14.86 14.05
N ASP A 82 6.03 14.45 12.89
CA ASP A 82 4.89 13.55 12.78
C ASP A 82 5.43 12.12 12.59
N VAL A 83 5.06 11.24 13.52
CA VAL A 83 5.45 9.82 13.51
C VAL A 83 4.23 9.02 13.10
N ILE A 84 4.27 8.46 11.90
CA ILE A 84 3.22 7.58 11.40
C ILE A 84 3.62 6.15 11.74
N ILE A 85 2.72 5.40 12.36
CA ILE A 85 2.90 4.00 12.71
C ILE A 85 1.76 3.20 12.09
N VAL A 86 2.12 2.17 11.32
CA VAL A 86 1.19 1.23 10.70
C VAL A 86 1.43 -0.15 11.30
N GLN A 87 0.40 -0.72 11.92
CA GLN A 87 0.45 -2.06 12.50
C GLN A 87 -0.36 -3.02 11.63
N ILE A 88 0.23 -4.15 11.30
CA ILE A 88 -0.32 -5.15 10.40
C ILE A 88 -0.25 -6.50 11.11
N ASN A 89 -1.40 -7.06 11.44
CA ASN A 89 -1.51 -8.44 11.90
C ASN A 89 -2.45 -9.24 10.97
N ALA A 90 -2.76 -10.48 11.33
CA ALA A 90 -3.56 -11.36 10.48
C ALA A 90 -5.02 -10.89 10.30
N GLU A 91 -5.53 -10.07 11.20
CA GLU A 91 -6.96 -9.72 11.27
C GLU A 91 -7.21 -8.22 11.03
N ILE A 92 -6.25 -7.38 11.41
CA ILE A 92 -6.41 -5.93 11.51
C ILE A 92 -5.19 -5.23 10.93
N VAL A 93 -5.46 -4.20 10.14
CA VAL A 93 -4.52 -3.14 9.81
C VAL A 93 -4.97 -1.85 10.49
N SER A 94 -4.05 -1.21 11.21
CA SER A 94 -4.26 0.11 11.81
C SER A 94 -3.14 1.05 11.41
N ALA A 95 -3.46 2.34 11.33
CA ALA A 95 -2.49 3.39 11.09
C ALA A 95 -2.79 4.56 12.02
N VAL A 96 -1.76 5.10 12.67
CA VAL A 96 -1.87 6.24 13.58
C VAL A 96 -0.80 7.28 13.25
N ASN A 97 -1.10 8.55 13.50
CA ASN A 97 -0.15 9.65 13.39
C ASN A 97 0.03 10.31 14.75
N ASN A 98 1.24 10.26 15.28
CA ASN A 98 1.62 10.86 16.55
C ASN A 98 2.55 12.04 16.33
N ARG A 99 2.11 13.23 16.69
CA ARG A 99 2.94 14.44 16.64
C ARG A 99 3.76 14.59 17.92
N HIS A 100 5.07 14.71 17.77
CA HIS A 100 6.02 14.96 18.86
C HIS A 100 6.75 16.27 18.66
N CYS A 101 6.64 17.19 19.62
CA CYS A 101 7.30 18.49 19.59
C CYS A 101 8.38 18.59 20.67
N MET A 102 9.63 18.85 20.29
CA MET A 102 10.70 19.13 21.26
C MET A 102 10.46 20.49 21.91
N GLY A 103 10.29 20.50 23.23
CA GLY A 103 10.07 21.72 24.03
C GLY A 103 8.63 21.97 24.47
N ALA A 104 7.66 21.16 24.04
CA ALA A 104 6.33 21.14 24.65
C ALA A 104 6.41 20.33 25.96
N GLN A 105 6.33 20.98 27.11
CA GLN A 105 6.06 20.29 28.37
C GLN A 105 4.59 19.80 28.35
N PRO A 106 4.31 18.59 28.88
CA PRO A 106 2.95 18.09 28.99
C PRO A 106 2.07 18.94 29.92
#